data_AF-A0A077ZG57-F1
#
_entry.id   AF-A0A077ZG57-F1
#
_cell.length_a   1.000
_cell.length_b   1.000
_cell.length_c   1.000
_cell.angle_alpha   90.00
_cell.angle_beta   90.00
_cell.angle_gamma   90.00
#
_symmetry.space_group_name_H-M   'P 1'
#
loop_
_entity.id
_entity.type
_entity.pdbx_description
1 polymer ?
#
loop_
_entity_poly.entity_id
_entity_poly.type
_entity_poly.pdbx_seq_one_letter_code
_entity_poly.pdbx_strand_id
1 'polypeptide(L)'
;MEVSRYSYGTTKVLIEDSDDYTALPRFWVKNGPVDHNLIKKKLQKLNYRCNPSEINDMVITKQQYHTGYLKDKQNTDHAWLEGPIIHLHDNSAEGCFTPYPVHADVKSRQYRWIVVPDTTTPRDFALSLVANYK
;
A
#
# COMPACT_ATOMS: atom_id res chain seq x y z
N MET A 1 2.84 -2.00 -0.75
CA MET A 1 2.83 -0.85 0.18
C MET A 1 1.42 -0.68 0.66
N GLU A 2 1.19 -0.67 1.96
CA GLU A 2 -0.14 -0.45 2.53
C GLU A 2 -0.27 1.01 2.95
N VAL A 3 -1.31 1.68 2.47
CA VAL A 3 -1.69 3.01 2.94
C VAL A 3 -2.99 2.85 3.71
N SER A 4 -2.98 3.20 4.99
CA SER A 4 -4.18 3.18 5.83
C SER A 4 -4.62 4.59 6.21
N ARG A 5 -5.91 4.75 6.53
CA ARG A 5 -6.48 5.99 7.05
C ARG A 5 -7.52 5.67 8.09
N TYR A 6 -7.52 6.41 9.18
CA TYR A 6 -8.61 6.40 10.16
C TYR A 6 -9.49 7.62 9.93
N SER A 7 -10.79 7.42 9.72
CA SER A 7 -11.71 8.51 9.46
C SER A 7 -13.14 8.11 9.84
N TYR A 8 -13.84 9.00 10.54
CA TYR A 8 -15.23 8.79 10.98
C TYR A 8 -15.44 7.45 11.72
N GLY A 9 -14.54 7.09 12.64
CA GLY A 9 -14.65 5.85 13.41
C GLY A 9 -14.14 4.61 12.70
N THR A 10 -13.84 4.69 11.39
CA THR A 10 -13.50 3.52 10.57
C THR A 10 -12.05 3.53 10.12
N THR A 11 -11.42 2.35 10.13
CA THR A 11 -10.12 2.14 9.50
C THR A 11 -10.32 1.72 8.05
N LYS A 12 -9.62 2.40 7.14
CA LYS A 12 -9.62 2.10 5.72
C LYS A 12 -8.23 1.80 5.23
N VAL A 13 -8.11 0.92 4.23
CA VAL A 13 -6.86 0.62 3.54
C VAL A 13 -7.03 0.80 2.04
N LEU A 14 -6.01 1.35 1.39
CA LEU A 14 -5.98 1.55 -0.05
C LEU A 14 -5.52 0.25 -0.72
N ILE A 15 -6.35 -0.26 -1.64
CA ILE A 15 -6.08 -1.47 -2.41
C ILE A 15 -6.09 -1.19 -3.91
N GLU A 16 -5.42 -2.03 -4.69
CA GLU A 16 -5.57 -2.10 -6.15
C GLU A 16 -7.00 -2.53 -6.49
N ASP A 17 -7.66 -1.79 -7.38
CA ASP A 17 -9.03 -2.05 -7.79
C ASP A 17 -9.03 -3.03 -8.97
N SER A 18 -9.43 -4.27 -8.69
CA SER A 18 -9.61 -5.33 -9.67
C SER A 18 -10.70 -6.27 -9.17
N ASP A 19 -11.66 -6.60 -10.03
CA ASP A 19 -12.74 -7.56 -9.69
C ASP A 19 -12.16 -8.96 -9.36
N ASP A 20 -11.03 -9.31 -9.97
CA ASP A 20 -10.43 -10.64 -9.87
C ASP A 20 -9.58 -10.87 -8.61
N TYR A 21 -9.11 -9.82 -7.90
CA TYR A 21 -8.22 -9.98 -6.75
C TYR A 21 -8.13 -8.74 -5.86
N THR A 22 -7.92 -8.96 -4.56
CA THR A 22 -7.53 -7.91 -3.60
C THR A 22 -6.02 -7.92 -3.45
N ALA A 23 -5.37 -6.78 -3.74
CA ALA A 23 -3.95 -6.59 -3.49
C ALA A 23 -3.66 -5.19 -2.97
N LEU A 24 -2.56 -5.06 -2.22
CA LEU A 24 -2.00 -3.74 -1.89
C LEU A 24 -1.38 -3.11 -3.15
N PRO A 25 -1.27 -1.77 -3.20
CA PRO A 25 -0.44 -1.10 -4.20
C PRO A 25 0.98 -1.70 -4.29
N ARG A 26 1.29 -2.27 -5.45
CA ARG A 26 2.58 -2.91 -5.74
C ARG A 26 3.50 -1.97 -6.51
N PHE A 27 4.76 -1.92 -6.09
CA PHE A 27 5.79 -1.15 -6.77
C PHE A 27 7.01 -2.01 -7.04
N TRP A 28 7.28 -2.22 -8.32
CA TRP A 28 8.51 -2.87 -8.75
C TRP A 28 9.73 -2.01 -8.41
N VAL A 29 10.71 -2.63 -7.78
CA VAL A 29 12.00 -2.05 -7.44
C VAL A 29 13.04 -2.77 -8.28
N LYS A 30 13.81 -2.02 -9.06
CA LYS A 30 15.05 -2.53 -9.64
C LYS A 30 16.11 -2.46 -8.55
N ASN A 31 16.99 -3.46 -8.47
CA ASN A 31 18.10 -3.61 -7.52
C ASN A 31 18.42 -2.38 -6.66
N GLY A 32 18.45 -2.57 -5.35
CA GLY A 32 18.82 -1.52 -4.40
C GLY A 32 17.95 -1.55 -3.14
N PRO A 33 18.32 -0.76 -2.13
CA PRO A 33 17.57 -0.69 -0.89
C PRO A 33 16.21 -0.01 -1.09
N VAL A 34 15.22 -0.44 -0.29
CA VAL A 34 13.94 0.26 -0.19
C VAL A 34 14.09 1.41 0.81
N ASP A 35 14.66 2.51 0.35
CA ASP A 35 14.95 3.70 1.18
C ASP A 35 13.80 4.72 1.20
N HIS A 36 13.96 5.77 2.02
CA HIS A 36 12.96 6.84 2.14
C HIS A 36 12.70 7.55 0.80
N ASN A 37 13.72 7.75 -0.03
CA ASN A 37 13.57 8.45 -1.31
C ASN A 37 12.76 7.62 -2.30
N LEU A 38 12.99 6.31 -2.33
CA LEU A 38 12.22 5.38 -3.13
C LEU A 38 10.76 5.39 -2.68
N ILE A 39 10.50 5.27 -1.37
CA ILE A 39 9.14 5.27 -0.81
C ILE A 39 8.42 6.58 -1.15
N LYS A 40 9.06 7.74 -0.94
CA LYS A 40 8.51 9.05 -1.33
C LYS A 40 8.14 9.09 -2.81
N LYS A 41 9.03 8.63 -3.69
CA LYS A 41 8.79 8.56 -5.13
C LYS A 41 7.64 7.63 -5.49
N LYS A 42 7.45 6.51 -4.78
CA LYS A 42 6.31 5.61 -5.00
C LYS A 42 5.01 6.21 -4.47
N LEU A 43 5.02 6.82 -3.30
CA LEU A 43 3.88 7.55 -2.73
C LEU A 43 3.41 8.69 -3.64
N GLN A 44 4.34 9.44 -4.24
CA GLN A 44 4.04 10.48 -5.22
C GLN A 44 3.23 9.95 -6.41
N LYS A 45 3.36 8.67 -6.78
CA LYS A 45 2.54 8.08 -7.85
C LYS A 45 1.10 7.77 -7.43
N LEU A 46 0.89 7.53 -6.14
CA LEU A 46 -0.44 7.37 -5.54
C LEU A 46 -1.06 8.72 -5.16
N ASN A 47 -0.23 9.76 -5.13
CA ASN A 47 -0.63 11.04 -4.62
C ASN A 47 -1.79 11.63 -5.42
N TYR A 48 -2.80 12.11 -4.71
CA TYR A 48 -3.81 12.99 -5.29
C TYR A 48 -3.49 14.45 -4.96
N ARG A 49 -3.30 14.75 -3.67
CA ARG A 49 -3.11 16.14 -3.19
C ARG A 49 -2.24 16.27 -1.94
N CYS A 50 -1.56 15.22 -1.53
CA CYS A 50 -0.62 15.26 -0.40
C CYS A 50 0.42 16.33 -0.65
N ASN A 51 0.59 17.20 0.34
CA ASN A 51 1.70 18.13 0.34
C ASN A 51 3.02 17.36 0.62
N PRO A 52 4.17 17.90 0.24
CA PRO A 52 5.45 17.21 0.45
C PRO A 52 5.77 16.90 1.92
N SER A 53 5.27 17.70 2.87
CA SER A 53 5.46 17.47 4.31
C SER A 53 4.69 16.24 4.78
N GLU A 54 3.42 16.10 4.38
CA GLU A 54 2.58 14.94 4.69
C GLU A 54 3.23 13.64 4.19
N ILE A 55 3.70 13.63 2.94
CA ILE A 55 4.43 12.47 2.40
C ILE A 55 5.68 12.18 3.23
N ASN A 56 6.43 13.23 3.60
CA ASN A 56 7.64 13.08 4.41
C ASN A 56 7.34 12.48 5.78
N ASP A 57 6.30 12.95 6.46
CA ASP A 57 5.89 12.48 7.77
C ASP A 57 5.46 11.02 7.72
N MET A 58 4.69 10.63 6.68
CA MET A 58 4.34 9.23 6.44
C MET A 58 5.59 8.35 6.27
N VAL A 59 6.58 8.79 5.48
CA VAL A 59 7.80 8.01 5.23
C VAL A 59 8.68 7.88 6.48
N ILE A 60 8.73 8.91 7.33
CA ILE A 60 9.48 8.86 8.59
C ILE A 60 8.82 7.90 9.58
N THR A 61 7.50 7.94 9.67
CA THR A 61 6.69 7.14 10.62
C THR A 61 6.27 5.77 10.10
N LYS A 62 6.69 5.40 8.90
CA LYS A 62 6.37 4.11 8.27
C LYS A 62 6.71 2.93 9.18
N GLN A 63 5.99 1.84 8.98
CA GLN A 63 6.26 0.57 9.64
C GLN A 63 6.55 -0.51 8.59
N GLN A 64 7.52 -1.38 8.86
CA GLN A 64 7.73 -2.57 8.04
C GLN A 64 6.96 -3.73 8.67
N TYR A 65 5.90 -4.19 8.01
CA TYR A 65 5.06 -5.28 8.50
C TYR A 65 5.59 -6.66 8.13
N HIS A 66 6.21 -6.77 6.96
CA HIS A 66 6.75 -8.04 6.45
C HIS A 66 7.98 -7.81 5.59
N THR A 67 8.82 -8.82 5.43
CA THR A 67 9.84 -8.92 4.38
C THR A 67 10.02 -10.37 4.00
N GLY A 68 9.88 -10.67 2.72
CA GLY A 68 10.05 -12.02 2.18
C GLY A 68 8.98 -12.32 1.14
N TYR A 69 8.66 -13.61 1.00
CA TYR A 69 7.72 -14.11 -0.01
C TYR A 69 6.35 -13.43 0.10
N LEU A 70 5.76 -13.10 -1.06
CA LEU A 70 4.44 -12.52 -1.18
C LEU A 70 3.54 -13.45 -2.01
N LYS A 71 2.32 -13.69 -1.55
CA LYS A 71 1.36 -14.52 -2.27
C LYS A 71 0.92 -13.79 -3.55
N ASP A 72 1.14 -14.39 -4.70
CA ASP A 72 0.69 -13.86 -5.99
C ASP A 72 0.27 -15.00 -6.92
N LYS A 73 -0.75 -14.76 -7.75
CA LYS A 73 -1.24 -15.74 -8.73
C LYS A 73 -0.21 -16.06 -9.82
N GLN A 74 0.79 -15.21 -10.01
CA GLN A 74 1.86 -15.37 -10.99
C GLN A 74 3.09 -16.12 -10.44
N ASN A 75 3.08 -16.49 -9.15
CA ASN A 75 4.17 -17.26 -8.58
C ASN A 75 4.21 -18.66 -9.20
N THR A 76 5.41 -19.13 -9.51
CA THR A 76 5.72 -20.45 -10.08
C THR A 76 6.92 -21.05 -9.34
N ASP A 77 7.25 -22.31 -9.62
CA ASP A 77 8.40 -23.01 -9.02
C ASP A 77 9.74 -22.30 -9.28
N HIS A 78 9.85 -21.52 -10.35
CA HIS A 78 11.09 -20.86 -10.76
C HIS A 78 11.08 -19.33 -10.60
N ALA A 79 9.93 -18.73 -10.28
CA ALA A 79 9.80 -17.28 -10.15
C ALA A 79 8.68 -16.92 -9.17
N TRP A 80 8.98 -16.09 -8.19
CA TRP A 80 8.01 -15.62 -7.20
C TRP A 80 8.22 -14.14 -6.85
N LEU A 81 7.18 -13.55 -6.27
CA LEU A 81 7.26 -12.20 -5.71
C LEU A 81 7.84 -12.23 -4.30
N GLU A 82 8.83 -11.37 -4.09
CA GLU A 82 9.45 -11.15 -2.79
C GLU A 82 9.61 -9.64 -2.56
N GLY A 83 9.43 -9.22 -1.31
CA GLY A 83 9.74 -7.86 -0.91
C GLY A 83 9.14 -7.47 0.42
N PRO A 84 9.35 -6.22 0.85
CA PRO A 84 8.77 -5.73 2.07
C PRO A 84 7.32 -5.28 1.89
N ILE A 85 6.49 -5.54 2.90
CA ILE A 85 5.24 -4.80 3.07
C ILE A 85 5.52 -3.64 4.02
N ILE A 86 5.50 -2.43 3.46
CA ILE A 86 5.67 -1.18 4.19
C ILE A 86 4.29 -0.55 4.36
N HIS A 87 3.93 -0.30 5.61
CA HIS A 87 2.74 0.42 6.02
C HIS A 87 3.03 1.90 6.24
N LEU A 88 2.11 2.72 5.77
CA LEU A 88 2.11 4.17 5.82
C LEU A 88 0.71 4.61 6.26
N HIS A 89 0.64 5.51 7.23
CA HIS A 89 -0.63 6.01 7.73
C HIS A 89 -0.90 7.42 7.22
N ASP A 90 -1.99 7.61 6.47
CA ASP A 90 -2.44 8.91 6.00
C ASP A 90 -3.09 9.71 7.15
N ASN A 91 -2.25 10.51 7.82
CA ASN A 91 -2.62 11.44 8.88
C ASN A 91 -3.15 12.79 8.39
N SER A 92 -3.33 13.01 7.08
CA SER A 92 -3.83 14.28 6.56
C SER A 92 -5.27 14.53 7.03
N ALA A 93 -5.64 15.80 7.22
CA ALA A 93 -6.98 16.15 7.72
C ALA A 93 -8.11 15.60 6.83
N GLU A 94 -7.97 15.67 5.52
CA GLU A 94 -9.03 15.34 4.57
C GLU A 94 -8.79 14.08 3.71
N GLY A 95 -7.62 13.45 3.84
CA GLY A 95 -7.26 12.34 2.97
C GLY A 95 -6.61 12.87 1.72
N CYS A 96 -5.36 12.47 1.52
CA CYS A 96 -4.54 13.01 0.44
C CYS A 96 -4.30 11.99 -0.68
N PHE A 97 -4.73 10.73 -0.47
CA PHE A 97 -4.86 9.70 -1.50
C PHE A 97 -6.32 9.46 -1.87
N THR A 98 -6.59 9.26 -3.16
CA THR A 98 -7.92 8.96 -3.69
C THR A 98 -7.90 7.71 -4.56
N PRO A 99 -9.07 7.12 -4.88
CA PRO A 99 -9.20 6.08 -5.89
C PRO A 99 -8.58 6.43 -7.26
N TYR A 100 -8.45 7.72 -7.55
CA TYR A 100 -8.02 8.27 -8.82
C TYR A 100 -6.76 9.13 -8.62
N PRO A 101 -5.57 8.52 -8.46
CA PRO A 101 -4.35 9.29 -8.33
C PRO A 101 -4.07 10.07 -9.62
N VAL A 102 -3.42 11.23 -9.50
CA VAL A 102 -3.19 12.18 -10.62
C VAL A 102 -2.42 11.54 -11.78
N HIS A 103 -1.70 10.44 -11.54
CA HIS A 103 -0.85 9.76 -12.50
C HIS A 103 -1.37 8.38 -12.97
N ALA A 104 -2.67 8.10 -12.82
CA ALA A 104 -3.30 6.88 -13.32
C ALA A 104 -3.86 7.05 -14.74
N ASP A 105 -2.98 7.18 -15.74
CA ASP A 105 -3.38 7.17 -17.16
C ASP A 105 -3.82 5.77 -17.65
N VAL A 106 -3.58 4.74 -16.84
CA VAL A 106 -3.85 3.34 -17.19
C VAL A 106 -4.91 2.78 -16.24
N LYS A 107 -6.01 2.26 -16.81
CA LYS A 107 -7.11 1.60 -16.05
C LYS A 107 -6.63 0.58 -15.03
N SER A 108 -5.49 -0.07 -15.26
CA SER A 108 -4.88 -1.06 -14.35
C SER A 108 -4.30 -0.50 -13.05
N ARG A 109 -4.55 0.78 -12.74
CA ARG A 109 -4.09 1.44 -11.51
C ARG A 109 -5.19 2.24 -10.83
N GLN A 110 -6.44 1.84 -11.01
CA GLN A 110 -7.48 2.31 -10.12
C GLN A 110 -7.21 1.73 -8.73
N TYR A 111 -7.41 2.56 -7.72
CA TYR A 111 -7.32 2.14 -6.34
C TYR A 111 -8.70 2.31 -5.72
N ARG A 112 -8.97 1.63 -4.62
CA ARG A 112 -10.13 1.96 -3.79
C ARG A 112 -9.80 1.84 -2.32
N TRP A 113 -10.51 2.62 -1.52
CA TRP A 113 -10.49 2.45 -0.08
C TRP A 113 -11.49 1.36 0.29
N ILE A 114 -11.00 0.33 0.98
CA ILE A 114 -11.87 -0.64 1.64
C ILE A 114 -11.89 -0.36 3.14
N VAL A 115 -13.05 -0.57 3.75
CA VAL A 115 -13.19 -0.53 5.21
C VAL A 115 -12.72 -1.87 5.74
N VAL A 116 -11.80 -1.82 6.71
CA VAL A 116 -11.33 -3.01 7.44
C VAL A 116 -12.25 -3.19 8.66
N PRO A 117 -12.67 -4.42 9.00
CA PRO A 117 -13.44 -4.67 10.22
C PRO A 117 -12.73 -4.16 11.47
N ASP A 118 -13.48 -3.68 12.47
CA ASP A 118 -12.89 -3.16 13.72
C ASP A 118 -12.08 -4.22 14.50
N THR A 119 -12.30 -5.50 14.20
CA THR A 119 -11.55 -6.64 14.75
C THR A 119 -10.22 -6.92 14.03
N THR A 120 -9.89 -6.15 12.99
CA THR A 120 -8.74 -6.39 12.12
C THR A 120 -7.90 -5.12 12.04
N THR A 121 -6.62 -5.21 12.45
CA THR A 121 -5.70 -4.08 12.31
C THR A 121 -5.23 -3.96 10.85
N PRO A 122 -4.72 -2.78 10.41
CA PRO A 122 -4.03 -2.68 9.11
C PRO A 122 -2.93 -3.73 8.96
N ARG A 123 -2.19 -4.01 10.05
CA ARG A 123 -1.18 -5.05 10.06
C ARG A 123 -1.76 -6.43 9.76
N ASP A 124 -2.86 -6.80 10.40
CA ASP A 124 -3.51 -8.10 10.17
C ASP A 124 -4.00 -8.21 8.73
N PHE A 125 -4.58 -7.13 8.20
CA PHE A 125 -5.01 -7.06 6.81
C PHE A 125 -3.83 -7.24 5.84
N ALA A 126 -2.75 -6.47 6.02
CA ALA A 126 -1.56 -6.59 5.20
C ALA A 126 -0.94 -7.99 5.25
N LEU A 127 -0.87 -8.59 6.44
CA LEU A 127 -0.28 -9.91 6.62
C LEU A 127 -1.16 -11.01 6.04
N SER A 128 -2.49 -10.82 5.94
CA SER A 128 -3.38 -11.76 5.24
C SER A 128 -3.02 -12.01 3.76
N LEU A 129 -2.20 -11.13 3.17
CA LEU A 129 -1.69 -11.23 1.80
C LEU A 129 -0.32 -11.93 1.71
N VAL A 130 0.27 -12.32 2.84
CA VAL A 130 1.52 -13.07 2.90
C VAL A 130 1.23 -14.57 2.87
N ALA A 131 2.06 -15.35 2.16
CA ALA A 131 1.91 -16.80 2.20
C ALA A 131 2.19 -17.34 3.60
N ASN A 132 1.33 -18.25 4.08
CA ASN A 132 1.36 -18.85 5.43
C ASN A 132 0.85 -17.98 6.58
N TYR A 133 0.16 -16.86 6.30
CA TYR A 133 -0.58 -16.17 7.36
C TYR A 133 -1.74 -17.04 7.86
N LYS A 134 -1.80 -17.26 9.17
CA LYS A 134 -2.77 -18.14 9.86
C LYS A 134 -3.83 -17.32 10.58
#